data_AF-A0A7C6CYB0-F1
#
_entry.id   AF-A0A7C6CYB0-F1
#
_cell.length_a   1.000
_cell.length_b   1.000
_cell.length_c   1.000
_cell.angle_alpha   90.00
_cell.angle_beta   90.00
_cell.angle_gamma   90.00
#
_symmetry.space_group_name_H-M   'P 1'
#
loop_
_entity.id
_entity.type
_entity.pdbx_description
1 polymer ?
#
loop_
_entity_poly.entity_id
_entity_poly.type
_entity_poly.pdbx_seq_one_letter_code
_entity_poly.pdbx_strand_id
1 'polypeptide(L)'
;MAQIPVNLGKASYTIDVGPGVWRSALSWLADYDGAAVITDENVNRLYGGFFDLPKIVVQSGEGGKTWAQAGRVLEEMAGLGLSRSALVLALGGGVVGDLAGFCAAVYMRGIPYIQIPTTLLAQVDSGVGGKTGVDLGGFKNLAGAFHQPRQVLVDPAFLKTLPREEVVSGLGEVVKYGVIADPALLHLLWERGEVVFTAPHEALEDIIARCCAVKARLVERDEQDTGSRKQLNAGHTIAHGLESATGFRGFRHGEAVLLGLALEARLANRLGLLSVKDLQQIEKACQFVGLQEIPPQLSLEALLVALTRDKKNTAAGISFVLPRALGHVEEVFLSPAEVADHLAALIPNQGMAAPVSSLQILRKEINRCDEVLAETFAQRLNLVDEVAMYKRENALPIYDPQREEEILARYTGDVQRLFREILRISRGRQSRTLFPFNIALIGFMGTGKSTVGPILAESLGRRFIDLDQAIEERWGCSISQMFAEVGEGEFRRRESELLKEACQGEYLVIACGGGAVLSAANRQVLKETCRLVLLTATPKAIVERIGHLGDRPLLGGKPTTATTAKLLEEREPIYRAAADVAVATEGLTPQEVSAAIIAELNSSSENRS
;
A
#
# COMPACT_ATOMS: atom_id res chain seq x y z
N MET A 1 -21.90 -28.25 -22.98
CA MET A 1 -21.42 -28.92 -21.75
C MET A 1 -20.58 -30.13 -22.13
N ALA A 2 -19.28 -30.06 -21.90
CA ALA A 2 -18.35 -31.18 -22.01
C ALA A 2 -18.15 -31.84 -20.63
N GLN A 3 -18.02 -33.16 -20.58
CA GLN A 3 -17.71 -33.90 -19.37
C GLN A 3 -16.38 -34.63 -19.54
N ILE A 4 -15.43 -34.36 -18.65
CA ILE A 4 -14.08 -34.87 -18.73
C ILE A 4 -13.85 -35.73 -17.48
N PRO A 5 -13.84 -37.06 -17.60
CA PRO A 5 -13.58 -37.94 -16.47
C PRO A 5 -12.13 -37.84 -16.03
N VAL A 6 -11.90 -37.94 -14.72
CA VAL A 6 -10.59 -38.13 -14.11
C VAL A 6 -10.62 -39.46 -13.35
N ASN A 7 -10.03 -40.49 -13.94
CA ASN A 7 -10.11 -41.88 -13.47
C ASN A 7 -8.99 -42.18 -12.46
N LEU A 8 -9.30 -42.12 -11.17
CA LEU A 8 -8.39 -42.36 -10.04
C LEU A 8 -8.89 -43.49 -9.13
N GLY A 9 -9.58 -44.49 -9.72
CA GLY A 9 -10.22 -45.56 -8.97
C GLY A 9 -11.29 -45.03 -8.03
N LYS A 10 -11.12 -45.21 -6.72
CA LYS A 10 -12.09 -44.76 -5.70
C LYS A 10 -12.21 -43.23 -5.60
N ALA A 11 -11.19 -42.49 -6.04
CA ALA A 11 -11.15 -41.03 -6.01
C ALA A 11 -11.53 -40.40 -7.36
N SER A 12 -12.17 -41.16 -8.27
CA SER A 12 -12.56 -40.64 -9.58
C SER A 12 -13.65 -39.57 -9.46
N TYR A 13 -13.56 -38.55 -10.33
CA TYR A 13 -14.52 -37.45 -10.42
C TYR A 13 -14.65 -36.97 -11.86
N THR A 14 -15.60 -36.08 -12.12
CA THR A 14 -15.74 -35.42 -13.42
C THR A 14 -15.41 -33.94 -13.34
N ILE A 15 -14.87 -33.42 -14.43
CA ILE A 15 -14.76 -31.99 -14.71
C ILE A 15 -15.85 -31.67 -15.74
N ASP A 16 -16.86 -30.93 -15.33
CA ASP A 16 -17.95 -30.51 -16.19
C ASP A 16 -17.67 -29.08 -16.66
N VAL A 17 -17.58 -28.88 -17.97
CA VAL A 17 -17.24 -27.59 -18.59
C VAL A 17 -18.43 -27.10 -19.41
N GLY A 18 -18.89 -25.88 -19.15
CA GLY A 18 -19.89 -25.22 -19.98
C GLY A 18 -20.71 -24.16 -19.25
N PRO A 19 -21.53 -23.39 -19.98
CA PRO A 19 -22.33 -22.33 -19.41
C PRO A 19 -23.37 -22.88 -18.43
N GLY A 20 -23.41 -22.31 -17.23
CA GLY A 20 -24.37 -22.64 -16.18
C GLY A 20 -24.09 -23.92 -15.39
N VAL A 21 -22.95 -24.61 -15.63
CA VAL A 21 -22.67 -25.91 -14.99
C VAL A 21 -22.53 -25.82 -13.47
N TRP A 22 -22.21 -24.66 -12.89
CA TRP A 22 -22.16 -24.51 -11.43
C TRP A 22 -23.49 -24.88 -10.74
N ARG A 23 -24.62 -24.81 -11.45
CA ARG A 23 -25.94 -25.17 -10.92
C ARG A 23 -26.04 -26.66 -10.55
N SER A 24 -25.23 -27.53 -11.16
CA SER A 24 -25.21 -28.94 -10.78
C SER A 24 -24.67 -29.17 -9.37
N ALA A 25 -23.94 -28.21 -8.78
CA ALA A 25 -23.60 -28.26 -7.35
C ALA A 25 -24.85 -28.35 -6.46
N LEU A 26 -25.98 -27.78 -6.89
CA LEU A 26 -27.22 -27.78 -6.10
C LEU A 26 -27.82 -29.18 -5.96
N SER A 27 -27.66 -30.07 -6.96
CA SER A 27 -28.16 -31.44 -6.85
C SER A 27 -27.39 -32.28 -5.84
N TRP A 28 -26.12 -31.95 -5.59
CA TRP A 28 -25.31 -32.62 -4.56
C TRP A 28 -25.77 -32.30 -3.14
N LEU A 29 -26.38 -31.13 -2.91
CA LEU A 29 -26.73 -30.68 -1.56
C LEU A 29 -27.68 -31.65 -0.85
N ALA A 30 -28.51 -32.38 -1.59
CA ALA A 30 -29.45 -33.36 -1.04
C ALA A 30 -28.77 -34.62 -0.48
N ASP A 31 -27.54 -34.92 -0.90
CA ASP A 31 -26.81 -36.12 -0.49
C ASP A 31 -25.98 -35.90 0.80
N TYR A 32 -25.99 -34.68 1.34
CA TYR A 32 -25.16 -34.27 2.47
C TYR A 32 -26.01 -33.65 3.59
N ASP A 33 -25.57 -33.79 4.83
CA ASP A 33 -26.32 -33.33 6.03
C ASP A 33 -26.08 -31.85 6.38
N GLY A 34 -25.17 -31.19 5.66
CA GLY A 34 -24.87 -29.77 5.75
C GLY A 34 -23.93 -29.33 4.63
N ALA A 35 -23.91 -28.03 4.32
CA ALA A 35 -22.98 -27.49 3.33
C ALA A 35 -22.60 -26.04 3.64
N ALA A 36 -21.39 -25.65 3.21
CA ALA A 36 -20.91 -24.27 3.30
C ALA A 36 -20.13 -23.89 2.04
N VAL A 37 -20.19 -22.61 1.67
CA VAL A 37 -19.38 -22.02 0.60
C VAL A 37 -18.15 -21.37 1.20
N ILE A 38 -16.96 -21.70 0.68
CA ILE A 38 -15.72 -20.98 0.96
C ILE A 38 -15.41 -20.14 -0.28
N THR A 39 -15.27 -18.83 -0.10
CA THR A 39 -15.08 -17.85 -1.18
C THR A 39 -14.24 -16.67 -0.70
N ASP A 40 -13.67 -15.88 -1.61
CA ASP A 40 -13.08 -14.59 -1.26
C ASP A 40 -14.09 -13.43 -1.32
N GLU A 41 -13.70 -12.27 -0.79
CA GLU A 41 -14.51 -11.04 -0.74
C GLU A 41 -15.03 -10.56 -2.10
N ASN A 42 -14.22 -10.67 -3.16
CA ASN A 42 -14.58 -10.16 -4.49
C ASN A 42 -15.57 -11.11 -5.16
N VAL A 43 -15.29 -12.41 -5.12
CA VAL A 43 -16.14 -13.45 -5.66
C VAL A 43 -17.45 -13.53 -4.89
N ASN A 44 -17.43 -13.35 -3.56
CA ASN A 44 -18.64 -13.32 -2.75
C ASN A 44 -19.56 -12.15 -3.13
N ARG A 45 -19.00 -10.96 -3.40
CA ARG A 45 -19.76 -9.78 -3.82
C ARG A 45 -20.50 -10.03 -5.16
N LEU A 46 -19.88 -10.76 -6.07
CA LEU A 46 -20.42 -11.02 -7.42
C LEU A 46 -21.36 -12.23 -7.46
N TYR A 47 -20.96 -13.32 -6.79
CA TYR A 47 -21.52 -14.66 -6.99
C TYR A 47 -21.99 -15.32 -5.69
N GLY A 48 -21.82 -14.68 -4.53
CA GLY A 48 -22.25 -15.23 -3.24
C GLY A 48 -23.75 -15.55 -3.21
N GLY A 49 -24.57 -14.78 -3.94
CA GLY A 49 -26.01 -15.02 -4.05
C GLY A 49 -26.41 -16.28 -4.84
N PHE A 50 -25.47 -16.99 -5.48
CA PHE A 50 -25.77 -18.19 -6.26
C PHE A 50 -26.15 -19.39 -5.38
N PHE A 51 -25.67 -19.38 -4.13
CA PHE A 51 -25.91 -20.43 -3.15
C PHE A 51 -26.54 -19.84 -1.90
N ASP A 52 -27.75 -20.28 -1.57
CA ASP A 52 -28.40 -19.98 -0.30
C ASP A 52 -27.86 -20.89 0.81
N LEU A 53 -26.56 -20.74 1.08
CA LEU A 53 -25.79 -21.50 2.06
C LEU A 53 -24.98 -20.55 2.94
N PRO A 54 -24.59 -20.98 4.15
CA PRO A 54 -23.57 -20.30 4.95
C PRO A 54 -22.29 -20.08 4.14
N LYS A 55 -21.65 -18.92 4.34
CA LYS A 55 -20.47 -18.49 3.60
C LYS A 55 -19.34 -18.16 4.55
N ILE A 56 -18.18 -18.74 4.29
CA ILE A 56 -16.91 -18.44 4.95
C ILE A 56 -16.13 -17.57 3.95
N VAL A 57 -16.04 -16.27 4.25
CA VAL A 57 -15.44 -15.29 3.35
C VAL A 57 -14.01 -15.00 3.76
N VAL A 58 -13.08 -15.23 2.85
CA VAL A 58 -11.64 -15.04 3.07
C VAL A 58 -11.10 -13.81 2.36
N GLN A 59 -9.92 -13.34 2.78
CA GLN A 59 -9.23 -12.25 2.10
C GLN A 59 -8.90 -12.65 0.65
N SER A 60 -9.09 -11.71 -0.29
CA SER A 60 -8.74 -11.92 -1.69
C SER A 60 -7.23 -11.90 -1.97
N GLY A 61 -6.80 -12.64 -3.00
CA GLY A 61 -5.40 -12.74 -3.43
C GLY A 61 -4.53 -13.68 -2.59
N GLU A 62 -3.24 -13.79 -2.93
CA GLU A 62 -2.31 -14.75 -2.31
C GLU A 62 -2.15 -14.56 -0.79
N GLY A 63 -2.37 -13.34 -0.28
CA GLY A 63 -2.37 -13.06 1.17
C GLY A 63 -3.44 -13.82 1.95
N GLY A 64 -4.52 -14.26 1.29
CA GLY A 64 -5.54 -15.13 1.87
C GLY A 64 -5.10 -16.60 1.98
N LYS A 65 -3.99 -17.01 1.37
CA LYS A 65 -3.56 -18.41 1.30
C LYS A 65 -2.56 -18.78 2.40
N THR A 66 -2.93 -18.55 3.66
CA THR A 66 -2.00 -18.70 4.80
C THR A 66 -2.52 -19.68 5.84
N TRP A 67 -1.61 -20.21 6.66
CA TRP A 67 -1.98 -21.08 7.79
C TRP A 67 -2.97 -20.43 8.77
N ALA A 68 -2.79 -19.14 9.08
CA ALA A 68 -3.71 -18.42 9.96
C ALA A 68 -5.11 -18.30 9.34
N GLN A 69 -5.20 -18.09 8.03
CA GLN A 69 -6.48 -18.10 7.32
C GLN A 69 -7.12 -19.49 7.34
N ALA A 70 -6.35 -20.55 7.10
CA ALA A 70 -6.86 -21.93 7.19
C ALA A 70 -7.39 -22.27 8.59
N GLY A 71 -6.69 -21.85 9.65
CA GLY A 71 -7.15 -21.99 11.03
C GLY A 71 -8.51 -21.34 11.25
N ARG A 72 -8.69 -20.09 10.81
CA ARG A 72 -9.97 -19.37 10.90
C ARG A 72 -11.09 -20.09 10.14
N VAL A 73 -10.81 -20.53 8.91
CA VAL A 73 -11.78 -21.28 8.10
C VAL A 73 -12.23 -22.55 8.83
N LEU A 74 -11.30 -23.30 9.43
CA LEU A 74 -11.63 -24.51 10.18
C LEU A 74 -12.46 -24.22 11.44
N GLU A 75 -12.17 -23.12 12.14
CA GLU A 75 -12.96 -22.65 13.30
C GLU A 75 -14.38 -22.25 12.88
N GLU A 76 -14.53 -21.53 11.77
CA GLU A 76 -15.85 -21.15 11.23
C GLU A 76 -16.64 -22.37 10.77
N MET A 77 -16.01 -23.34 10.09
CA MET A 77 -16.62 -24.62 9.74
C MET A 77 -17.14 -25.36 10.98
N ALA A 78 -16.37 -25.36 12.07
CA ALA A 78 -16.80 -25.93 13.35
C ALA A 78 -17.93 -25.15 14.01
N GLY A 79 -17.89 -23.82 13.98
CA GLY A 79 -18.95 -22.94 14.50
C GLY A 79 -20.28 -23.10 13.76
N LEU A 80 -20.24 -23.40 12.46
CA LEU A 80 -21.41 -23.76 11.65
C LEU A 80 -21.94 -25.17 11.92
N GLY A 81 -21.23 -25.98 12.72
CA GLY A 81 -21.63 -27.35 13.03
C GLY A 81 -21.52 -28.32 11.86
N LEU A 82 -20.60 -28.09 10.91
CA LEU A 82 -20.39 -29.01 9.78
C LEU A 82 -19.98 -30.41 10.28
N SER A 83 -20.62 -31.45 9.77
CA SER A 83 -20.35 -32.84 10.14
C SER A 83 -19.31 -33.50 9.21
N ARG A 84 -18.98 -34.78 9.46
CA ARG A 84 -18.14 -35.59 8.54
C ARG A 84 -18.79 -35.83 7.18
N SER A 85 -20.11 -35.70 7.12
CA SER A 85 -20.93 -35.86 5.91
C SER A 85 -21.30 -34.51 5.30
N ALA A 86 -20.72 -33.39 5.77
CA ALA A 86 -20.97 -32.09 5.19
C ALA A 86 -20.18 -31.88 3.89
N LEU A 87 -20.67 -30.98 3.04
CA LEU A 87 -20.05 -30.61 1.77
C LEU A 87 -19.46 -29.19 1.79
N VAL A 88 -18.24 -29.04 1.28
CA VAL A 88 -17.65 -27.72 1.02
C VAL A 88 -17.78 -27.37 -0.47
N LEU A 89 -18.28 -26.17 -0.78
CA LEU A 89 -18.22 -25.59 -2.12
C LEU A 89 -17.09 -24.56 -2.16
N ALA A 90 -16.05 -24.84 -2.94
CA ALA A 90 -14.94 -23.91 -3.15
C ALA A 90 -15.25 -23.00 -4.35
N LEU A 91 -15.76 -21.79 -4.09
CA LEU A 91 -16.17 -20.83 -5.11
C LEU A 91 -15.13 -19.71 -5.20
N GLY A 92 -14.26 -19.73 -6.22
CA GLY A 92 -13.21 -18.72 -6.35
C GLY A 92 -12.11 -19.07 -7.33
N GLY A 93 -11.01 -18.30 -7.29
CA GLY A 93 -9.80 -18.61 -8.06
C GLY A 93 -8.96 -19.72 -7.41
N GLY A 94 -7.72 -19.90 -7.89
CA GLY A 94 -6.81 -20.94 -7.42
C GLY A 94 -6.51 -20.87 -5.92
N VAL A 95 -6.39 -19.65 -5.37
CA VAL A 95 -6.18 -19.43 -3.93
C VAL A 95 -7.32 -20.02 -3.08
N VAL A 96 -8.56 -19.71 -3.44
CA VAL A 96 -9.74 -20.24 -2.74
C VAL A 96 -9.83 -21.75 -2.92
N GLY A 97 -9.58 -22.26 -4.14
CA GLY A 97 -9.58 -23.70 -4.42
C GLY A 97 -8.59 -24.47 -3.54
N ASP A 98 -7.35 -23.98 -3.44
CA ASP A 98 -6.31 -24.60 -2.62
C ASP A 98 -6.61 -24.52 -1.13
N LEU A 99 -7.05 -23.36 -0.64
CA LEU A 99 -7.38 -23.14 0.77
C LEU A 99 -8.59 -24.01 1.19
N ALA A 100 -9.69 -23.94 0.43
CA ALA A 100 -10.91 -24.67 0.71
C ALA A 100 -10.70 -26.19 0.61
N GLY A 101 -9.97 -26.64 -0.42
CA GLY A 101 -9.60 -28.03 -0.57
C GLY A 101 -8.72 -28.53 0.58
N PHE A 102 -7.77 -27.72 1.04
CA PHE A 102 -6.91 -28.07 2.18
C PHE A 102 -7.70 -28.14 3.48
N CYS A 103 -8.56 -27.15 3.75
CA CYS A 103 -9.45 -27.16 4.90
C CYS A 103 -10.38 -28.38 4.87
N ALA A 104 -10.97 -28.72 3.73
CA ALA A 104 -11.77 -29.93 3.57
C ALA A 104 -10.97 -31.22 3.81
N ALA A 105 -9.69 -31.26 3.42
CA ALA A 105 -8.83 -32.42 3.63
C ALA A 105 -8.52 -32.67 5.12
N VAL A 106 -8.32 -31.61 5.90
CA VAL A 106 -7.91 -31.72 7.31
C VAL A 106 -9.09 -31.70 8.28
N TYR A 107 -10.20 -31.04 7.92
CA TYR A 107 -11.40 -30.98 8.74
C TYR A 107 -11.99 -32.38 8.94
N MET A 108 -12.13 -32.80 10.20
CA MET A 108 -12.53 -34.15 10.59
C MET A 108 -11.79 -35.29 9.88
N ARG A 109 -10.53 -35.05 9.45
CA ARG A 109 -9.69 -35.97 8.66
C ARG A 109 -10.19 -36.25 7.23
N GLY A 110 -10.93 -35.32 6.66
CA GLY A 110 -11.37 -35.36 5.27
C GLY A 110 -12.89 -35.35 5.17
N ILE A 111 -13.41 -34.28 4.59
CA ILE A 111 -14.80 -34.17 4.16
C ILE A 111 -14.89 -33.90 2.63
N PRO A 112 -16.02 -34.22 2.00
CA PRO A 112 -16.26 -33.91 0.59
C PRO A 112 -16.16 -32.43 0.25
N TYR A 113 -15.65 -32.12 -0.94
CA TYR A 113 -15.74 -30.77 -1.51
C TYR A 113 -15.94 -30.79 -3.02
N ILE A 114 -16.50 -29.70 -3.57
CA ILE A 114 -16.65 -29.44 -5.00
C ILE A 114 -15.87 -28.16 -5.34
N GLN A 115 -15.14 -28.18 -6.45
CA GLN A 115 -14.45 -27.00 -6.97
C GLN A 115 -15.32 -26.25 -7.99
N ILE A 116 -15.45 -24.94 -7.83
CA ILE A 116 -16.17 -24.05 -8.75
C ILE A 116 -15.22 -22.90 -9.14
N PRO A 117 -14.27 -23.15 -10.06
CA PRO A 117 -13.24 -22.18 -10.42
C PRO A 117 -13.81 -20.99 -11.20
N THR A 118 -13.48 -19.77 -10.75
CA THR A 118 -13.99 -18.50 -11.32
C THR A 118 -12.93 -17.68 -12.08
N THR A 119 -11.66 -18.09 -12.03
CA THR A 119 -10.58 -17.48 -12.83
C THR A 119 -10.14 -18.43 -13.94
N LEU A 120 -9.72 -17.90 -15.09
CA LEU A 120 -9.28 -18.74 -16.21
C LEU A 120 -8.14 -19.69 -15.80
N LEU A 121 -7.15 -19.19 -15.03
CA LEU A 121 -6.05 -20.00 -14.50
C LEU A 121 -6.55 -21.19 -13.67
N ALA A 122 -7.55 -20.97 -12.82
CA ALA A 122 -8.14 -22.06 -12.02
C ALA A 122 -8.97 -23.02 -12.87
N GLN A 123 -9.65 -22.52 -13.90
CA GLN A 123 -10.45 -23.32 -14.81
C GLN A 123 -9.60 -24.28 -15.65
N VAL A 124 -8.42 -23.83 -16.12
CA VAL A 124 -7.56 -24.63 -17.02
C VAL A 124 -6.47 -25.41 -16.28
N ASP A 125 -6.01 -24.90 -15.14
CA ASP A 125 -4.91 -25.49 -14.38
C ASP A 125 -5.29 -25.66 -12.91
N SER A 126 -5.07 -24.67 -12.04
CA SER A 126 -4.96 -24.88 -10.58
C SER A 126 -6.20 -25.50 -9.91
N GLY A 127 -7.40 -25.37 -10.47
CA GLY A 127 -8.64 -25.96 -9.92
C GLY A 127 -8.82 -27.46 -10.21
N VAL A 128 -7.89 -28.08 -10.95
CA VAL A 128 -7.94 -29.49 -11.35
C VAL A 128 -6.75 -30.26 -10.78
N GLY A 129 -6.97 -31.51 -10.35
CA GLY A 129 -5.89 -32.45 -10.02
C GLY A 129 -5.48 -32.55 -8.55
N GLY A 130 -6.34 -32.07 -7.63
CA GLY A 130 -6.38 -32.49 -6.22
C GLY A 130 -5.23 -32.03 -5.32
N LYS A 131 -4.29 -31.22 -5.83
CA LYS A 131 -3.31 -30.56 -4.97
C LYS A 131 -3.98 -29.39 -4.27
N THR A 132 -3.87 -29.37 -2.95
CA THR A 132 -4.47 -28.33 -2.11
C THR A 132 -3.42 -27.91 -1.08
N GLY A 133 -3.46 -26.66 -0.61
CA GLY A 133 -2.50 -26.22 0.39
C GLY A 133 -2.53 -24.74 0.73
N VAL A 134 -1.65 -24.40 1.66
CA VAL A 134 -1.42 -23.04 2.16
C VAL A 134 0.07 -22.74 2.27
N ASP A 135 0.37 -21.46 2.30
CA ASP A 135 1.73 -20.97 2.43
C ASP A 135 2.18 -20.97 3.90
N LEU A 136 3.45 -21.29 4.11
CA LEU A 136 4.08 -21.28 5.44
C LEU A 136 5.37 -20.48 5.42
N GLY A 137 5.49 -19.49 6.30
CA GLY A 137 6.73 -18.74 6.49
C GLY A 137 7.27 -18.06 5.22
N GLY A 138 6.38 -17.65 4.31
CA GLY A 138 6.73 -17.05 3.02
C GLY A 138 7.05 -18.06 1.90
N PHE A 139 6.95 -19.36 2.16
CA PHE A 139 7.11 -20.40 1.15
C PHE A 139 5.74 -20.84 0.61
N LYS A 140 5.55 -20.71 -0.71
CA LYS A 140 4.32 -21.12 -1.41
C LYS A 140 4.04 -22.61 -1.24
N ASN A 141 2.77 -22.97 -0.99
CA ASN A 141 2.26 -24.36 -0.99
C ASN A 141 3.02 -25.35 -0.09
N LEU A 142 3.69 -24.88 0.97
CA LEU A 142 4.55 -25.74 1.78
C LEU A 142 3.76 -26.72 2.66
N ALA A 143 2.60 -26.29 3.18
CA ALA A 143 1.65 -27.19 3.84
C ALA A 143 0.53 -27.52 2.85
N GLY A 144 0.30 -28.81 2.60
CA GLY A 144 -0.72 -29.22 1.64
C GLY A 144 -1.15 -30.67 1.80
N ALA A 145 -2.15 -31.04 1.02
CA ALA A 145 -2.68 -32.38 0.93
C ALA A 145 -3.09 -32.70 -0.52
N PHE A 146 -2.94 -33.98 -0.90
CA PHE A 146 -3.62 -34.51 -2.08
C PHE A 146 -5.05 -34.90 -1.66
N HIS A 147 -6.04 -34.09 -2.05
CA HIS A 147 -7.45 -34.28 -1.73
C HIS A 147 -8.30 -34.04 -2.97
N GLN A 148 -8.86 -35.10 -3.55
CA GLN A 148 -9.63 -35.00 -4.80
C GLN A 148 -11.04 -34.45 -4.53
N PRO A 149 -11.55 -33.55 -5.38
CA PRO A 149 -12.92 -33.08 -5.28
C PRO A 149 -13.91 -34.18 -5.69
N ARG A 150 -15.18 -34.02 -5.29
CA ARG A 150 -16.29 -34.83 -5.81
C ARG A 150 -16.62 -34.49 -7.26
N GLN A 151 -16.42 -33.23 -7.62
CA GLN A 151 -16.62 -32.70 -8.97
C GLN A 151 -15.88 -31.36 -9.12
N VAL A 152 -15.51 -31.02 -10.36
CA VAL A 152 -15.04 -29.69 -10.74
C VAL A 152 -16.03 -29.08 -11.73
N LEU A 153 -16.58 -27.90 -11.43
CA LEU A 153 -17.63 -27.24 -12.22
C LEU A 153 -17.10 -25.97 -12.86
N VAL A 154 -16.71 -26.09 -14.12
CA VAL A 154 -16.02 -25.06 -14.87
C VAL A 154 -17.03 -24.31 -15.74
N ASP A 155 -17.52 -23.17 -15.24
CA ASP A 155 -18.43 -22.30 -16.01
C ASP A 155 -17.66 -21.12 -16.64
N PRO A 156 -17.49 -21.08 -17.97
CA PRO A 156 -16.85 -19.97 -18.67
C PRO A 156 -17.56 -18.62 -18.43
N ALA A 157 -18.84 -18.60 -18.04
CA ALA A 157 -19.57 -17.38 -17.77
C ALA A 157 -18.97 -16.53 -16.64
N PHE A 158 -18.21 -17.13 -15.70
CA PHE A 158 -17.48 -16.38 -14.67
C PHE A 158 -16.42 -15.44 -15.26
N LEU A 159 -15.90 -15.75 -16.46
CA LEU A 159 -14.91 -14.92 -17.14
C LEU A 159 -15.47 -13.57 -17.61
N LYS A 160 -16.80 -13.39 -17.61
CA LYS A 160 -17.46 -12.10 -17.95
C LYS A 160 -17.01 -10.95 -17.04
N THR A 161 -16.74 -11.23 -15.78
CA THR A 161 -16.34 -10.22 -14.79
C THR A 161 -14.86 -10.26 -14.46
N LEU A 162 -14.10 -11.17 -15.09
CA LEU A 162 -12.69 -11.37 -14.75
C LEU A 162 -11.86 -10.24 -15.38
N PRO A 163 -10.98 -9.55 -14.60
CA PRO A 163 -10.11 -8.52 -15.15
C PRO A 163 -9.24 -9.07 -16.29
N ARG A 164 -8.95 -8.21 -17.29
CA ARG A 164 -8.18 -8.60 -18.48
C ARG A 164 -6.82 -9.20 -18.11
N GLU A 165 -6.16 -8.66 -17.09
CA GLU A 165 -4.85 -9.12 -16.64
C GLU A 165 -4.91 -10.55 -16.05
N GLU A 166 -6.03 -10.92 -15.42
CA GLU A 166 -6.26 -12.28 -14.91
C GLU A 166 -6.62 -13.24 -16.05
N VAL A 167 -7.27 -12.77 -17.12
CA VAL A 167 -7.44 -13.53 -18.36
C VAL A 167 -6.08 -13.80 -19.00
N VAL A 168 -5.22 -12.78 -19.14
CA VAL A 168 -3.85 -12.93 -19.67
C VAL A 168 -3.04 -13.92 -18.84
N SER A 169 -3.13 -13.84 -17.50
CA SER A 169 -2.50 -14.81 -16.60
C SER A 169 -2.98 -16.24 -16.86
N GLY A 170 -4.29 -16.47 -17.00
CA GLY A 170 -4.81 -17.80 -17.33
C GLY A 170 -4.41 -18.30 -18.73
N LEU A 171 -4.33 -17.42 -19.71
CA LEU A 171 -3.90 -17.75 -21.07
C LEU A 171 -2.44 -18.20 -21.14
N GLY A 172 -1.59 -17.78 -20.19
CA GLY A 172 -0.23 -18.32 -20.05
C GLY A 172 -0.21 -19.84 -19.91
N GLU A 173 -1.11 -20.39 -19.10
CA GLU A 173 -1.24 -21.85 -18.93
C GLU A 173 -1.90 -22.53 -20.14
N VAL A 174 -2.79 -21.83 -20.85
CA VAL A 174 -3.33 -22.34 -22.13
C VAL A 174 -2.21 -22.50 -23.16
N VAL A 175 -1.31 -21.51 -23.28
CA VAL A 175 -0.14 -21.61 -24.17
C VAL A 175 0.76 -22.76 -23.72
N LYS A 176 1.01 -22.92 -22.41
CA LYS A 176 1.76 -24.07 -21.88
C LYS A 176 1.17 -25.39 -22.35
N TYR A 177 -0.14 -25.60 -22.22
CA TYR A 177 -0.78 -26.83 -22.71
C TYR A 177 -0.61 -27.04 -24.22
N GLY A 178 -0.61 -25.96 -24.99
CA GLY A 178 -0.27 -25.98 -26.41
C GLY A 178 1.15 -26.48 -26.70
N VAL A 179 2.12 -26.04 -25.89
CA VAL A 179 3.52 -26.45 -26.00
C VAL A 179 3.72 -27.90 -25.57
N ILE A 180 3.11 -28.33 -24.46
CA ILE A 180 3.44 -29.64 -23.86
C ILE A 180 2.62 -30.81 -24.38
N ALA A 181 1.42 -30.58 -24.96
CA ALA A 181 0.52 -31.69 -25.30
C ALA A 181 -0.46 -31.46 -26.45
N ASP A 182 -0.96 -30.24 -26.66
CA ASP A 182 -2.04 -29.99 -27.63
C ASP A 182 -1.81 -28.74 -28.49
N PRO A 183 -0.95 -28.81 -29.53
CA PRO A 183 -0.58 -27.66 -30.36
C PRO A 183 -1.75 -26.93 -31.01
N ALA A 184 -2.89 -27.61 -31.20
CA ALA A 184 -4.08 -26.99 -31.76
C ALA A 184 -4.70 -25.92 -30.85
N LEU A 185 -4.38 -25.89 -29.56
CA LEU A 185 -4.72 -24.78 -28.67
C LEU A 185 -4.14 -23.45 -29.16
N LEU A 186 -2.90 -23.45 -29.67
CA LEU A 186 -2.25 -22.23 -30.19
C LEU A 186 -2.99 -21.71 -31.43
N HIS A 187 -3.42 -22.61 -32.31
CA HIS A 187 -4.19 -22.27 -33.49
C HIS A 187 -5.57 -21.68 -33.14
N LEU A 188 -6.26 -22.28 -32.16
CA LEU A 188 -7.55 -21.77 -31.68
C LEU A 188 -7.42 -20.36 -31.10
N LEU A 189 -6.37 -20.09 -30.32
CA LEU A 189 -6.11 -18.74 -29.81
C LEU A 189 -5.97 -17.72 -30.94
N TRP A 190 -5.17 -18.03 -31.97
CA TRP A 190 -5.00 -17.13 -33.11
C TRP A 190 -6.28 -16.98 -33.96
N GLU A 191 -7.07 -18.05 -34.12
CA GLU A 191 -8.34 -18.02 -34.84
C GLU A 191 -9.37 -17.13 -34.15
N ARG A 192 -9.46 -17.22 -32.81
CA ARG A 192 -10.38 -16.41 -32.00
C ARG A 192 -9.93 -14.95 -31.91
N GLY A 193 -8.63 -14.69 -32.06
CA GLY A 193 -8.08 -13.34 -32.11
C GLY A 193 -8.43 -12.53 -30.85
N GLU A 194 -8.81 -11.27 -31.02
CA GLU A 194 -9.07 -10.36 -29.91
C GLU A 194 -10.22 -10.79 -28.97
N VAL A 195 -11.14 -11.64 -29.46
CA VAL A 195 -12.32 -12.09 -28.70
C VAL A 195 -11.92 -12.86 -27.44
N VAL A 196 -10.74 -13.49 -27.41
CA VAL A 196 -10.21 -14.16 -26.21
C VAL A 196 -10.01 -13.19 -25.04
N PHE A 197 -9.88 -11.89 -25.31
CA PHE A 197 -9.70 -10.85 -24.29
C PHE A 197 -10.99 -10.06 -24.03
N THR A 198 -11.80 -9.81 -25.07
CA THR A 198 -13.00 -8.96 -24.95
C THR A 198 -14.25 -9.73 -24.55
N ALA A 199 -14.36 -11.00 -24.96
CA ALA A 199 -15.45 -11.90 -24.60
C ALA A 199 -14.91 -13.32 -24.29
N PRO A 200 -14.01 -13.47 -23.29
CA PRO A 200 -13.36 -14.74 -22.99
C PRO A 200 -14.34 -15.88 -22.69
N HIS A 201 -15.47 -15.55 -22.05
CA HIS A 201 -16.53 -16.49 -21.73
C HIS A 201 -17.20 -17.15 -22.95
N GLU A 202 -17.18 -16.50 -24.11
CA GLU A 202 -17.67 -17.07 -25.38
C GLU A 202 -16.55 -17.77 -26.15
N ALA A 203 -15.35 -17.19 -26.15
CA ALA A 203 -14.24 -17.65 -26.98
C ALA A 203 -13.50 -18.87 -26.43
N LEU A 204 -13.57 -19.14 -25.12
CA LEU A 204 -12.67 -20.07 -24.45
C LEU A 204 -13.32 -21.39 -23.99
N GLU A 205 -14.63 -21.63 -24.17
CA GLU A 205 -15.29 -22.86 -23.65
C GLU A 205 -14.61 -24.15 -24.13
N ASP A 206 -14.36 -24.28 -25.44
CA ASP A 206 -13.71 -25.45 -26.04
C ASP A 206 -12.21 -25.53 -25.69
N ILE A 207 -11.53 -24.38 -25.64
CA ILE A 207 -10.14 -24.26 -25.20
C ILE A 207 -9.97 -24.75 -23.75
N ILE A 208 -10.85 -24.30 -22.84
CA ILE A 208 -10.86 -24.72 -21.44
C ILE A 208 -11.08 -26.23 -21.34
N ALA A 209 -12.06 -26.78 -22.04
CA ALA A 209 -12.32 -28.21 -22.05
C ALA A 209 -11.10 -29.03 -22.52
N ARG A 210 -10.38 -28.55 -23.53
CA ARG A 210 -9.15 -29.19 -24.02
C ARG A 210 -8.02 -29.13 -22.98
N CYS A 211 -7.82 -28.00 -22.32
CA CYS A 211 -6.85 -27.87 -21.22
C CYS A 211 -7.18 -28.82 -20.06
N CYS A 212 -8.44 -28.85 -19.62
CA CYS A 212 -8.90 -29.79 -18.60
C CYS A 212 -8.65 -31.25 -19.01
N ALA A 213 -8.90 -31.61 -20.28
CA ALA A 213 -8.65 -32.96 -20.78
C ALA A 213 -7.15 -33.31 -20.82
N VAL A 214 -6.28 -32.37 -21.16
CA VAL A 214 -4.81 -32.55 -21.06
C VAL A 214 -4.42 -32.79 -19.60
N LYS A 215 -4.88 -31.94 -18.68
CA LYS A 215 -4.53 -32.04 -17.27
C LYS A 215 -5.08 -33.31 -16.63
N ALA A 216 -6.32 -33.70 -16.94
CA ALA A 216 -6.92 -34.95 -16.50
C ALA A 216 -6.05 -36.16 -16.86
N ARG A 217 -5.64 -36.29 -18.13
CA ARG A 217 -4.76 -37.38 -18.59
C ARG A 217 -3.41 -37.42 -17.85
N LEU A 218 -2.84 -36.27 -17.51
CA LEU A 218 -1.58 -36.19 -16.77
C LEU A 218 -1.77 -36.58 -15.29
N VAL A 219 -2.90 -36.18 -14.68
CA VAL A 219 -3.26 -36.56 -13.31
C VAL A 219 -3.55 -38.06 -13.21
N GLU A 220 -4.26 -38.65 -14.17
CA GLU A 220 -4.54 -40.09 -14.22
C GLU A 220 -3.26 -40.94 -14.31
N ARG A 221 -2.25 -40.44 -15.03
CA ARG A 221 -0.96 -41.13 -15.19
C ARG A 221 -0.08 -41.00 -13.95
N ASP A 222 -0.19 -39.90 -13.21
CA ASP A 222 0.68 -39.56 -12.09
C ASP A 222 -0.02 -38.62 -11.11
N GLU A 223 -0.89 -39.19 -10.28
CA GLU A 223 -1.72 -38.45 -9.33
C GLU A 223 -0.86 -37.66 -8.32
N GLN A 224 0.19 -38.31 -7.80
CA GLN A 224 1.03 -37.78 -6.72
C GLN A 224 2.22 -36.93 -7.21
N ASP A 225 2.31 -36.66 -8.51
CA ASP A 225 3.36 -35.83 -9.13
C ASP A 225 4.79 -36.33 -8.84
N THR A 226 5.04 -37.61 -9.10
CA THR A 226 6.34 -38.27 -8.85
C THR A 226 7.13 -38.55 -10.14
N GLY A 227 6.53 -38.33 -11.31
CA GLY A 227 7.10 -38.70 -12.61
C GLY A 227 6.53 -37.87 -13.75
N SER A 228 5.56 -38.42 -14.50
CA SER A 228 5.11 -37.85 -15.78
C SER A 228 4.44 -36.47 -15.66
N ARG A 229 3.89 -36.12 -14.49
CA ARG A 229 3.24 -34.84 -14.27
C ARG A 229 4.23 -33.66 -14.17
N LYS A 230 5.53 -33.96 -14.09
CA LYS A 230 6.62 -32.97 -14.24
C LYS A 230 6.51 -32.15 -15.53
N GLN A 231 5.91 -32.70 -16.60
CA GLN A 231 5.73 -31.97 -17.87
C GLN A 231 4.95 -30.65 -17.70
N LEU A 232 4.10 -30.54 -16.66
CA LEU A 232 3.41 -29.30 -16.31
C LEU A 232 4.34 -28.16 -15.86
N ASN A 233 5.62 -28.46 -15.58
CA ASN A 233 6.63 -27.48 -15.20
C ASN A 233 7.34 -26.84 -16.41
N ALA A 234 6.92 -27.10 -17.65
CA ALA A 234 7.44 -26.34 -18.80
C ALA A 234 7.22 -24.84 -18.60
N GLY A 235 8.26 -24.04 -18.80
CA GLY A 235 8.32 -22.61 -18.51
C GLY A 235 8.44 -22.26 -17.02
N HIS A 236 8.15 -23.19 -16.11
CA HIS A 236 8.06 -22.89 -14.67
C HIS A 236 9.42 -22.78 -14.00
N THR A 237 10.46 -23.45 -14.52
CA THR A 237 11.81 -23.33 -13.94
C THR A 237 12.28 -21.88 -14.04
N ILE A 238 12.17 -21.26 -15.23
CA ILE A 238 12.48 -19.83 -15.38
C ILE A 238 11.43 -18.93 -14.71
N ALA A 239 10.13 -19.24 -14.82
CA ALA A 239 9.07 -18.41 -14.22
C ALA A 239 9.22 -18.26 -12.70
N HIS A 240 9.42 -19.36 -11.96
CA HIS A 240 9.64 -19.31 -10.52
C HIS A 240 10.94 -18.58 -10.16
N GLY A 241 11.97 -18.73 -10.99
CA GLY A 241 13.22 -17.96 -10.87
C GLY A 241 12.97 -16.46 -10.98
N LEU A 242 12.17 -16.03 -11.97
CA LEU A 242 11.78 -14.64 -12.19
C LEU A 242 10.93 -14.09 -11.03
N GLU A 243 9.90 -14.83 -10.62
CA GLU A 243 9.05 -14.45 -9.49
C GLU A 243 9.88 -14.30 -8.21
N SER A 244 10.78 -15.25 -7.93
CA SER A 244 11.63 -15.20 -6.74
C SER A 244 12.64 -14.05 -6.80
N ALA A 245 13.28 -13.84 -7.95
CA ALA A 245 14.27 -12.77 -8.14
C ALA A 245 13.66 -11.36 -8.07
N THR A 246 12.38 -11.22 -8.43
CA THR A 246 11.62 -9.96 -8.34
C THR A 246 10.88 -9.78 -7.02
N GLY A 247 10.96 -10.75 -6.11
CA GLY A 247 10.23 -10.73 -4.84
C GLY A 247 8.71 -10.77 -5.03
N PHE A 248 8.25 -11.47 -6.07
CA PHE A 248 6.84 -11.62 -6.48
C PHE A 248 6.16 -10.28 -6.82
N ARG A 249 6.94 -9.32 -7.34
CA ARG A 249 6.45 -8.01 -7.79
C ARG A 249 6.68 -7.86 -9.29
N GLY A 250 5.72 -7.26 -9.98
CA GLY A 250 5.86 -6.91 -11.40
C GLY A 250 5.32 -7.94 -12.39
N PHE A 251 5.09 -9.19 -11.97
CA PHE A 251 4.45 -10.23 -12.78
C PHE A 251 3.34 -10.95 -12.02
N ARG A 252 2.26 -11.28 -12.71
CA ARG A 252 1.36 -12.37 -12.34
C ARG A 252 1.98 -13.70 -12.76
N HIS A 253 1.55 -14.80 -12.12
CA HIS A 253 2.07 -16.15 -12.39
C HIS A 253 2.09 -16.50 -13.89
N GLY A 254 0.96 -16.33 -14.58
CA GLY A 254 0.87 -16.67 -16.00
C GLY A 254 1.75 -15.80 -16.91
N GLU A 255 2.01 -14.55 -16.54
CA GLU A 255 2.93 -13.67 -17.28
C GLU A 255 4.38 -14.14 -17.13
N ALA A 256 4.76 -14.58 -15.92
CA ALA A 256 6.05 -15.21 -15.68
C ALA A 256 6.18 -16.54 -16.45
N VAL A 257 5.11 -17.35 -16.51
CA VAL A 257 5.06 -18.59 -17.31
C VAL A 257 5.24 -18.31 -18.80
N LEU A 258 4.61 -17.28 -19.36
CA LEU A 258 4.81 -16.89 -20.78
C LEU A 258 6.28 -16.55 -21.07
N LEU A 259 6.90 -15.75 -20.20
CA LEU A 259 8.31 -15.40 -20.36
C LEU A 259 9.23 -16.61 -20.18
N GLY A 260 8.92 -17.47 -19.20
CA GLY A 260 9.60 -18.73 -18.97
C GLY A 260 9.52 -19.66 -20.17
N LEU A 261 8.33 -19.86 -20.75
CA LEU A 261 8.12 -20.67 -21.96
C LEU A 261 8.93 -20.15 -23.15
N ALA A 262 8.92 -18.84 -23.38
CA ALA A 262 9.70 -18.24 -24.46
C ALA A 262 11.21 -18.45 -24.27
N LEU A 263 11.73 -18.22 -23.06
CA LEU A 263 13.14 -18.39 -22.75
C LEU A 263 13.59 -19.86 -22.77
N GLU A 264 12.77 -20.77 -22.24
CA GLU A 264 13.03 -22.21 -22.28
C GLU A 264 12.95 -22.77 -23.71
N ALA A 265 12.05 -22.26 -24.56
CA ALA A 265 12.02 -22.61 -25.99
C ALA A 265 13.28 -22.12 -26.72
N ARG A 266 13.75 -20.90 -26.43
CA ARG A 266 15.01 -20.39 -26.99
C ARG A 266 16.22 -21.21 -26.52
N LEU A 267 16.23 -21.62 -25.25
CA LEU A 267 17.23 -22.51 -24.68
C LEU A 267 17.24 -23.87 -25.40
N ALA A 268 16.06 -24.49 -25.56
CA ALA A 268 15.91 -25.74 -26.29
C ALA A 268 16.42 -25.64 -27.74
N ASN A 269 16.13 -24.54 -28.44
CA ASN A 269 16.64 -24.30 -29.79
C ASN A 269 18.17 -24.12 -29.81
N ARG A 270 18.75 -23.38 -28.84
CA ARG A 270 20.22 -23.23 -28.72
C ARG A 270 20.94 -24.54 -28.45
N LEU A 271 20.31 -25.44 -27.71
CA LEU A 271 20.78 -26.79 -27.45
C LEU A 271 20.56 -27.75 -28.64
N GLY A 272 19.96 -27.28 -29.74
CA GLY A 272 19.65 -28.10 -30.92
C GLY A 272 18.49 -29.08 -30.71
N LEU A 273 17.68 -28.88 -29.66
CA LEU A 273 16.58 -29.78 -29.28
C LEU A 273 15.24 -29.41 -29.91
N LEU A 274 15.06 -28.13 -30.28
CA LEU A 274 13.84 -27.57 -30.85
C LEU A 274 14.10 -26.98 -32.22
N SER A 275 13.15 -27.14 -33.16
CA SER A 275 13.24 -26.53 -34.47
C SER A 275 12.98 -25.01 -34.42
N VAL A 276 13.62 -24.25 -35.31
CA VAL A 276 13.37 -22.80 -35.46
C VAL A 276 11.89 -22.50 -35.76
N LYS A 277 11.23 -23.39 -36.52
CA LYS A 277 9.80 -23.27 -36.85
C LYS A 277 8.92 -23.36 -35.60
N ASP A 278 9.19 -24.33 -34.72
CA ASP A 278 8.41 -24.51 -33.50
C ASP A 278 8.71 -23.40 -32.50
N LEU A 279 9.98 -22.98 -32.37
CA LEU A 279 10.35 -21.80 -31.58
C LEU A 279 9.53 -20.58 -31.98
N GLN A 280 9.47 -20.26 -33.28
CA GLN A 280 8.71 -19.13 -33.78
C GLN A 280 7.21 -19.23 -33.46
N GLN A 281 6.64 -20.43 -33.48
CA GLN A 281 5.23 -20.61 -33.11
C GLN A 281 4.98 -20.41 -31.61
N ILE A 282 5.88 -20.90 -30.76
CA ILE A 282 5.81 -20.69 -29.30
C ILE A 282 5.93 -19.20 -28.99
N GLU A 283 6.93 -18.51 -29.56
CA GLU A 283 7.12 -17.08 -29.35
C GLU A 283 5.92 -16.26 -29.86
N LYS A 284 5.39 -16.61 -31.04
CA LYS A 284 4.19 -15.96 -31.58
C LYS A 284 2.97 -16.15 -30.67
N ALA A 285 2.78 -17.34 -30.10
CA ALA A 285 1.70 -17.59 -29.16
C ALA A 285 1.87 -16.77 -27.88
N CYS A 286 3.09 -16.71 -27.34
CA CYS A 286 3.38 -15.90 -26.16
C CYS A 286 3.14 -14.41 -26.43
N GLN A 287 3.63 -13.89 -27.56
CA GLN A 287 3.44 -12.50 -27.98
C GLN A 287 1.97 -12.15 -28.18
N PHE A 288 1.19 -13.06 -28.79
CA PHE A 288 -0.24 -12.88 -28.97
C PHE A 288 -0.99 -12.71 -27.65
N VAL A 289 -0.65 -13.50 -26.62
CA VAL A 289 -1.30 -13.43 -25.30
C VAL A 289 -0.91 -12.16 -24.54
N GLY A 290 0.36 -11.77 -24.60
CA GLY A 290 0.88 -10.61 -23.87
C GLY A 290 2.24 -10.87 -23.23
N LEU A 291 3.19 -11.39 -24.02
CA LEU A 291 4.56 -11.62 -23.57
C LEU A 291 5.17 -10.30 -23.09
N GLN A 292 5.49 -10.26 -21.80
CA GLN A 292 6.16 -9.13 -21.17
C GLN A 292 7.63 -9.06 -21.58
N GLU A 293 8.18 -7.85 -21.62
CA GLU A 293 9.62 -7.67 -21.73
C GLU A 293 10.32 -8.16 -20.45
N ILE A 294 11.56 -8.64 -20.58
CA ILE A 294 12.39 -8.98 -19.42
C ILE A 294 12.65 -7.67 -18.65
N PRO A 295 12.40 -7.60 -17.32
CA PRO A 295 12.59 -6.37 -16.57
C PRO A 295 14.04 -5.92 -16.67
N PRO A 296 14.31 -4.63 -16.91
CA PRO A 296 15.68 -4.13 -17.00
C PRO A 296 16.44 -4.25 -15.67
N GLN A 297 15.74 -4.37 -14.53
CA GLN A 297 16.34 -4.56 -13.21
C GLN A 297 16.66 -6.03 -12.88
N LEU A 298 16.22 -6.99 -13.69
CA LEU A 298 16.50 -8.40 -13.47
C LEU A 298 17.97 -8.67 -13.79
N SER A 299 18.81 -8.83 -12.76
CA SER A 299 20.17 -9.29 -12.98
C SER A 299 20.17 -10.79 -13.29
N LEU A 300 20.96 -11.19 -14.29
CA LEU A 300 21.19 -12.60 -14.60
C LEU A 300 21.68 -13.35 -13.36
N GLU A 301 22.52 -12.72 -12.54
CA GLU A 301 23.01 -13.27 -11.28
C GLU A 301 21.87 -13.58 -10.30
N ALA A 302 20.92 -12.66 -10.10
CA ALA A 302 19.78 -12.89 -9.20
C ALA A 302 18.90 -14.03 -9.72
N LEU A 303 18.69 -14.12 -11.03
CA LEU A 303 17.96 -15.24 -11.64
C LEU A 303 18.69 -16.56 -11.42
N LEU A 304 20.01 -16.64 -11.63
CA LEU A 304 20.80 -17.85 -11.40
C LEU A 304 20.81 -18.29 -9.93
N VAL A 305 20.88 -17.34 -8.99
CA VAL A 305 20.76 -17.61 -7.55
C VAL A 305 19.36 -18.14 -7.23
N ALA A 306 18.31 -17.59 -7.83
CA ALA A 306 16.95 -18.09 -7.63
C ALA A 306 16.77 -19.51 -8.19
N LEU A 307 17.27 -19.76 -9.40
CA LEU A 307 17.23 -21.08 -10.04
C LEU A 307 17.95 -22.14 -9.21
N THR A 308 19.14 -21.84 -8.67
CA THR A 308 19.90 -22.81 -7.86
C THR A 308 19.27 -23.12 -6.50
N ARG A 309 18.39 -22.26 -5.98
CA ARG A 309 17.70 -22.44 -4.69
C ARG A 309 16.40 -23.23 -4.78
N ASP A 310 15.89 -23.49 -5.98
CA ASP A 310 14.69 -24.32 -6.16
C ASP A 310 14.97 -25.75 -5.64
N LYS A 311 14.03 -26.28 -4.84
CA LYS A 311 14.15 -27.58 -4.16
C LYS A 311 14.30 -28.76 -5.12
N LYS A 312 13.93 -28.60 -6.39
CA LYS A 312 14.09 -29.61 -7.44
C LYS A 312 15.53 -29.73 -7.94
N ASN A 313 16.37 -28.75 -7.62
CA ASN A 313 17.73 -28.65 -8.13
C ASN A 313 18.74 -29.13 -7.09
N THR A 314 19.83 -29.73 -7.58
CA THR A 314 20.92 -30.22 -6.73
C THR A 314 22.21 -29.52 -7.11
N ALA A 315 23.27 -29.68 -6.31
CA ALA A 315 24.61 -29.22 -6.69
C ALA A 315 25.08 -29.80 -8.05
N ALA A 316 24.48 -30.90 -8.52
CA ALA A 316 24.83 -31.57 -9.77
C ALA A 316 24.10 -31.03 -11.01
N GLY A 317 22.98 -30.30 -10.87
CA GLY A 317 22.23 -29.80 -12.03
C GLY A 317 20.87 -29.21 -11.72
N ILE A 318 20.42 -28.35 -12.63
CA ILE A 318 19.10 -27.71 -12.67
C ILE A 318 18.21 -28.48 -13.67
N SER A 319 17.01 -28.87 -13.24
CA SER A 319 16.04 -29.58 -14.07
C SER A 319 15.17 -28.59 -14.85
N PHE A 320 15.17 -28.72 -16.18
CA PHE A 320 14.28 -28.00 -17.09
C PHE A 320 13.35 -28.97 -17.81
N VAL A 321 12.13 -28.52 -18.12
CA VAL A 321 11.20 -29.25 -18.98
C VAL A 321 11.16 -28.52 -20.31
N LEU A 322 12.02 -28.94 -21.23
CA LEU A 322 12.26 -28.24 -22.48
C LEU A 322 11.43 -28.82 -23.63
N PRO A 323 10.88 -27.99 -24.53
CA PRO A 323 10.19 -28.45 -25.72
C PRO A 323 11.16 -29.08 -26.73
N ARG A 324 10.78 -30.25 -27.25
CA ARG A 324 11.45 -30.93 -28.37
C ARG A 324 10.74 -30.69 -29.70
N ALA A 325 9.42 -30.63 -29.62
CA ALA A 325 8.52 -30.25 -30.69
C ALA A 325 7.26 -29.66 -30.03
N LEU A 326 6.42 -28.98 -30.80
CA LEU A 326 5.10 -28.62 -30.30
C LEU A 326 4.31 -29.88 -29.91
N GLY A 327 3.81 -29.92 -28.67
CA GLY A 327 3.09 -31.05 -28.12
C GLY A 327 3.99 -32.12 -27.46
N HIS A 328 5.30 -31.88 -27.37
CA HIS A 328 6.25 -32.81 -26.76
C HIS A 328 7.38 -32.09 -26.01
N VAL A 329 7.52 -32.36 -24.71
CA VAL A 329 8.58 -31.84 -23.84
C VAL A 329 9.36 -32.97 -23.19
N GLU A 330 10.60 -32.69 -22.81
CA GLU A 330 11.48 -33.62 -22.09
C GLU A 330 12.21 -32.95 -20.93
N GLU A 331 12.49 -33.74 -19.89
CA GLU A 331 13.33 -33.28 -18.77
C GLU A 331 14.80 -33.25 -19.23
N VAL A 332 15.44 -32.10 -19.09
CA VAL A 332 16.85 -31.87 -19.43
C VAL A 332 17.56 -31.30 -18.20
N PHE A 333 18.67 -31.92 -17.83
CA PHE A 333 19.52 -31.43 -16.74
C PHE A 333 20.67 -30.62 -17.31
N LEU A 334 20.84 -29.41 -16.80
CA LEU A 334 21.96 -28.54 -17.14
C LEU A 334 22.71 -28.18 -15.86
N SER A 335 24.04 -28.20 -15.91
CA SER A 335 24.87 -27.69 -14.83
C SER A 335 24.65 -26.18 -14.65
N PRO A 336 24.85 -25.63 -13.44
CA PRO A 336 24.72 -24.18 -13.22
C PRO A 336 25.58 -23.34 -14.17
N ALA A 337 26.75 -23.85 -14.59
CA ALA A 337 27.63 -23.19 -15.56
C ALA A 337 26.99 -23.15 -16.97
N GLU A 338 26.46 -24.28 -17.46
CA GLU A 338 25.76 -24.31 -18.75
C GLU A 338 24.53 -23.39 -18.75
N VAL A 339 23.77 -23.36 -17.64
CA VAL A 339 22.63 -22.45 -17.51
C VAL A 339 23.08 -21.00 -17.58
N ALA A 340 24.15 -20.63 -16.87
CA ALA A 340 24.69 -19.27 -16.92
C ALA A 340 25.13 -18.88 -18.34
N ASP A 341 25.87 -19.75 -19.03
CA ASP A 341 26.37 -19.49 -20.38
C ASP A 341 25.23 -19.35 -21.40
N HIS A 342 24.23 -20.22 -21.33
CA HIS A 342 23.09 -20.16 -22.24
C HIS A 342 22.19 -18.96 -21.94
N LEU A 343 21.88 -18.69 -20.66
CA LEU A 343 21.03 -17.56 -20.29
C LEU A 343 21.71 -16.22 -20.56
N ALA A 344 23.02 -16.08 -20.39
CA ALA A 344 23.76 -14.87 -20.76
C ALA A 344 23.66 -14.51 -22.25
N ALA A 345 23.47 -15.52 -23.11
CA ALA A 345 23.28 -15.32 -24.54
C ALA A 345 21.82 -15.04 -24.94
N LEU A 346 20.86 -15.44 -24.09
CA LEU A 346 19.41 -15.32 -24.34
C LEU A 346 18.81 -14.07 -23.70
N ILE A 347 19.34 -13.71 -22.54
CA ILE A 347 19.07 -12.49 -21.82
C ILE A 347 20.27 -11.61 -22.15
N PRO A 348 20.16 -10.68 -23.12
CA PRO A 348 21.30 -9.87 -23.50
C PRO A 348 21.88 -9.25 -22.24
N ASN A 349 23.19 -9.48 -22.01
CA ASN A 349 23.94 -8.73 -21.03
C ASN A 349 23.68 -7.24 -21.32
N GLN A 350 22.84 -6.61 -20.51
CA GLN A 350 23.05 -5.21 -20.21
C GLN A 350 24.34 -5.21 -19.42
N GLY A 351 25.45 -5.25 -20.17
CA GLY A 351 26.79 -5.30 -19.63
C GLY A 351 26.96 -4.19 -18.60
N MET A 352 27.92 -4.37 -17.70
CA MET A 352 28.34 -3.37 -16.73
C MET A 352 28.63 -2.01 -17.39
N ALA A 353 27.59 -1.24 -17.67
CA ALA A 353 27.58 0.20 -17.64
C ALA A 353 26.95 0.53 -16.30
N ALA A 354 27.64 1.36 -15.51
CA ALA A 354 27.05 1.97 -14.34
C ALA A 354 25.64 2.52 -14.67
N PRO A 355 24.67 2.45 -13.75
CA PRO A 355 23.28 2.72 -14.04
C PRO A 355 23.12 4.17 -14.48
N VAL A 356 22.72 4.37 -15.72
CA VAL A 356 21.88 5.51 -16.06
C VAL A 356 20.63 4.90 -16.65
N SER A 357 19.76 4.41 -15.76
CA SER A 357 18.33 4.60 -15.94
C SER A 357 18.13 5.93 -16.66
N SER A 358 17.59 5.93 -17.87
CA SER A 358 17.37 7.19 -18.56
C SER A 358 16.66 8.11 -17.58
N LEU A 359 17.05 9.38 -17.51
CA LEU A 359 16.44 10.34 -16.59
C LEU A 359 14.90 10.27 -16.66
N GLN A 360 14.37 9.92 -17.84
CA GLN A 360 12.96 9.67 -18.10
C GLN A 360 12.39 8.44 -17.39
N ILE A 361 13.11 7.31 -17.33
CA ILE A 361 12.67 6.10 -16.62
C ILE A 361 12.70 6.31 -15.10
N LEU A 362 13.77 6.90 -14.54
CA LEU A 362 13.75 7.25 -13.10
C LEU A 362 12.63 8.21 -12.78
N ARG A 363 12.42 9.23 -13.62
CA ARG A 363 11.32 10.16 -13.45
C ARG A 363 9.98 9.46 -13.52
N LYS A 364 9.80 8.46 -14.39
CA LYS A 364 8.54 7.70 -14.47
C LYS A 364 8.29 6.88 -13.21
N GLU A 365 9.32 6.22 -12.68
CA GLU A 365 9.20 5.48 -11.41
C GLU A 365 8.99 6.42 -10.22
N ILE A 366 9.70 7.56 -10.17
CA ILE A 366 9.47 8.62 -9.18
C ILE A 366 8.02 9.11 -9.29
N ASN A 367 7.52 9.42 -10.48
CA ASN A 367 6.14 9.86 -10.68
C ASN A 367 5.12 8.82 -10.19
N ARG A 368 5.37 7.53 -10.43
CA ARG A 368 4.49 6.46 -9.92
C ARG A 368 4.52 6.38 -8.40
N CYS A 369 5.70 6.50 -7.78
CA CYS A 369 5.82 6.60 -6.34
C CYS A 369 5.09 7.85 -5.81
N ASP A 370 5.24 8.98 -6.48
CA ASP A 370 4.60 10.25 -6.14
C ASP A 370 3.08 10.18 -6.23
N GLU A 371 2.52 9.48 -7.22
CA GLU A 371 1.08 9.21 -7.34
C GLU A 371 0.55 8.45 -6.12
N VAL A 372 1.20 7.33 -5.75
CA VAL A 372 0.81 6.55 -4.58
C VAL A 372 0.99 7.35 -3.29
N LEU A 373 2.08 8.11 -3.17
CA LEU A 373 2.32 8.99 -2.02
C LEU A 373 1.24 10.07 -1.93
N ALA A 374 0.84 10.68 -3.04
CA ALA A 374 -0.19 11.71 -3.09
C ALA A 374 -1.56 11.16 -2.69
N GLU A 375 -1.97 10.02 -3.24
CA GLU A 375 -3.23 9.37 -2.90
C GLU A 375 -3.27 8.96 -1.42
N THR A 376 -2.22 8.29 -0.94
CA THR A 376 -2.12 7.84 0.46
C THR A 376 -2.08 9.03 1.42
N PHE A 377 -1.35 10.09 1.06
CA PHE A 377 -1.28 11.29 1.88
C PHE A 377 -2.61 12.05 1.91
N ALA A 378 -3.33 12.13 0.79
CA ALA A 378 -4.67 12.71 0.74
C ALA A 378 -5.65 11.94 1.64
N GLN A 379 -5.68 10.61 1.55
CA GLN A 379 -6.48 9.76 2.44
C GLN A 379 -6.13 9.99 3.91
N ARG A 380 -4.83 10.05 4.22
CA ARG A 380 -4.36 10.34 5.58
C ARG A 380 -4.83 11.71 6.07
N LEU A 381 -4.82 12.73 5.21
CA LEU A 381 -5.28 14.07 5.59
C LEU A 381 -6.79 14.14 5.84
N ASN A 382 -7.60 13.34 5.12
CA ASN A 382 -9.03 13.21 5.42
C ASN A 382 -9.26 12.62 6.81
N LEU A 383 -8.51 11.57 7.18
CA LEU A 383 -8.54 11.00 8.53
C LEU A 383 -8.07 12.00 9.60
N VAL A 384 -7.13 12.89 9.27
CA VAL A 384 -6.69 13.95 10.19
C VAL A 384 -7.83 14.93 10.50
N ASP A 385 -8.71 15.22 9.55
CA ASP A 385 -9.89 16.06 9.80
C ASP A 385 -10.89 15.37 10.73
N GLU A 386 -11.14 14.07 10.53
CA GLU A 386 -11.97 13.27 11.44
C GLU A 386 -11.40 13.25 12.87
N VAL A 387 -10.08 13.09 13.00
CA VAL A 387 -9.39 13.18 14.30
C VAL A 387 -9.53 14.58 14.91
N ALA A 388 -9.46 15.64 14.10
CA ALA A 388 -9.65 17.01 14.60
C ALA A 388 -11.06 17.20 15.19
N MET A 389 -12.10 16.70 14.51
CA MET A 389 -13.48 16.76 14.98
C MET A 389 -13.67 15.94 16.25
N TYR A 390 -13.17 14.71 16.28
CA TYR A 390 -13.23 13.86 17.47
C TYR A 390 -12.53 14.52 18.68
N LYS A 391 -11.34 15.10 18.49
CA LYS A 391 -10.63 15.81 19.56
C LYS A 391 -11.41 17.02 20.07
N ARG A 392 -12.09 17.74 19.17
CA ARG A 392 -12.97 18.86 19.55
C ARG A 392 -14.11 18.40 20.44
N GLU A 393 -14.82 17.34 20.03
CA GLU A 393 -15.98 16.79 20.76
C GLU A 393 -15.61 16.25 22.14
N ASN A 394 -14.34 15.83 22.32
CA ASN A 394 -13.86 15.20 23.54
C ASN A 394 -12.84 16.05 24.33
N ALA A 395 -12.66 17.33 23.97
CA ALA A 395 -11.71 18.26 24.59
C ALA A 395 -10.26 17.71 24.72
N LEU A 396 -9.80 16.99 23.70
CA LEU A 396 -8.46 16.36 23.68
C LEU A 396 -7.38 17.29 23.08
N PRO A 397 -6.11 17.18 23.51
CA PRO A 397 -5.03 18.04 23.02
C PRO A 397 -4.68 17.78 21.54
N ILE A 398 -4.34 18.86 20.83
CA ILE A 398 -3.91 18.81 19.43
C ILE A 398 -2.56 18.09 19.31
N TYR A 399 -1.61 18.47 20.16
CA TYR A 399 -0.25 17.97 20.16
C TYR A 399 -0.06 16.89 21.22
N ASP A 400 0.44 15.74 20.79
CA ASP A 400 0.83 14.62 21.66
C ASP A 400 2.31 14.26 21.37
N PRO A 401 3.25 14.75 22.20
CA PRO A 401 4.68 14.56 21.95
C PRO A 401 5.10 13.09 22.06
N GLN A 402 4.50 12.33 22.98
CA GLN A 402 4.83 10.92 23.18
C GLN A 402 4.42 10.10 21.95
N ARG A 403 3.21 10.35 21.44
CA ARG A 403 2.73 9.68 20.24
C ARG A 403 3.57 10.01 19.01
N GLU A 404 4.02 11.26 18.87
CA GLU A 404 4.90 11.63 17.76
C GLU A 404 6.27 10.96 17.86
N GLU A 405 6.84 10.86 19.07
CA GLU A 405 8.10 10.15 19.30
C GLU A 405 7.98 8.66 18.96
N GLU A 406 6.89 8.00 19.38
CA GLU A 406 6.59 6.61 19.00
C GLU A 406 6.48 6.38 17.49
N ILE A 407 5.92 7.36 16.76
CA ILE A 407 5.79 7.28 15.30
C ILE A 407 7.17 7.48 14.66
N LEU A 408 7.91 8.50 15.10
CA LEU A 408 9.22 8.84 14.55
C LEU A 408 10.28 7.77 14.86
N ALA A 409 10.17 7.04 15.97
CA ALA A 409 11.06 5.95 16.33
C ALA A 409 10.99 4.75 15.37
N ARG A 410 9.92 4.64 14.56
CA ARG A 410 9.76 3.58 13.55
C ARG A 410 10.58 3.81 12.29
N TYR A 411 11.14 5.01 12.12
CA TYR A 411 11.80 5.44 10.89
C TYR A 411 13.18 6.03 11.19
N THR A 412 14.08 5.98 10.21
CA THR A 412 15.43 6.56 10.29
C THR A 412 15.75 7.37 9.03
N GLY A 413 16.79 8.21 9.09
CA GLY A 413 17.30 8.97 7.94
C GLY A 413 16.27 9.92 7.31
N ASP A 414 16.22 9.97 5.98
CA ASP A 414 15.35 10.87 5.21
C ASP A 414 13.87 10.61 5.40
N VAL A 415 13.49 9.36 5.61
CA VAL A 415 12.09 8.99 5.87
C VAL A 415 11.64 9.58 7.21
N GLN A 416 12.49 9.53 8.25
CA GLN A 416 12.18 10.17 9.53
C GLN A 416 12.02 11.69 9.40
N ARG A 417 12.86 12.35 8.58
CA ARG A 417 12.75 13.78 8.28
C ARG A 417 11.43 14.12 7.58
N LEU A 418 11.05 13.34 6.56
CA LEU A 418 9.77 13.50 5.86
C LEU A 418 8.57 13.32 6.81
N PHE A 419 8.61 12.30 7.67
CA PHE A 419 7.54 12.06 8.63
C PHE A 419 7.38 13.19 9.66
N ARG A 420 8.47 13.88 10.03
CA ARG A 420 8.40 15.08 10.86
C ARG A 420 7.61 16.21 10.18
N GLU A 421 7.83 16.43 8.88
CA GLU A 421 7.04 17.41 8.11
C GLU A 421 5.59 16.96 7.92
N ILE A 422 5.34 15.68 7.65
CA ILE A 422 3.98 15.12 7.58
C ILE A 422 3.22 15.36 8.89
N LEU A 423 3.85 15.09 10.04
CA LEU A 423 3.25 15.33 11.36
C LEU A 423 2.98 16.82 11.57
N ARG A 424 3.91 17.70 11.21
CA ARG A 424 3.72 19.16 11.26
C ARG A 424 2.53 19.61 10.40
N ILE A 425 2.42 19.13 9.15
CA ILE A 425 1.27 19.44 8.27
C ILE A 425 -0.04 18.96 8.91
N SER A 426 -0.01 17.78 9.54
CA SER A 426 -1.18 17.23 10.25
C SER A 426 -1.62 18.10 11.41
N ARG A 427 -0.67 18.55 12.25
CA ARG A 427 -0.94 19.49 13.34
C ARG A 427 -1.50 20.80 12.81
N GLY A 428 -0.90 21.32 11.73
CA GLY A 428 -1.37 22.52 11.05
C GLY A 428 -2.82 22.39 10.60
N ARG A 429 -3.19 21.27 9.97
CA ARG A 429 -4.56 21.02 9.53
C ARG A 429 -5.55 20.92 10.71
N GLN A 430 -5.23 20.13 11.75
CA GLN A 430 -6.05 20.06 12.97
C GLN A 430 -6.21 21.44 13.62
N SER A 431 -5.11 22.19 13.72
CA SER A 431 -5.10 23.52 14.31
C SER A 431 -5.95 24.53 13.53
N ARG A 432 -6.04 24.43 12.20
CA ARG A 432 -6.90 25.31 11.39
C ARG A 432 -8.38 25.03 11.64
N THR A 433 -8.73 23.76 11.78
CA THR A 433 -10.10 23.33 12.10
C THR A 433 -10.53 23.81 13.49
N LEU A 434 -9.63 23.74 14.47
CA LEU A 434 -9.92 24.11 15.85
C LEU A 434 -9.81 25.62 16.11
N PHE A 435 -8.84 26.29 15.49
CA PHE A 435 -8.56 27.71 15.68
C PHE A 435 -8.52 28.42 14.31
N PRO A 436 -9.68 28.77 13.71
CA PRO A 436 -9.75 29.30 12.35
C PRO A 436 -9.35 30.79 12.23
N PHE A 437 -8.36 31.23 13.03
CA PHE A 437 -7.90 32.61 13.15
C PHE A 437 -6.39 32.66 13.38
N ASN A 438 -5.78 33.83 13.21
CA ASN A 438 -4.40 34.09 13.65
C ASN A 438 -4.33 34.18 15.18
N ILE A 439 -3.17 33.87 15.77
CA ILE A 439 -2.93 34.01 17.21
C ILE A 439 -1.90 35.11 17.40
N ALA A 440 -2.27 36.21 18.04
CA ALA A 440 -1.37 37.33 18.31
C ALA A 440 -0.96 37.33 19.78
N LEU A 441 0.34 37.11 20.04
CA LEU A 441 0.93 37.24 21.36
C LEU A 441 1.19 38.73 21.65
N ILE A 442 0.52 39.25 22.67
CA ILE A 442 0.62 40.65 23.12
C ILE A 442 1.13 40.73 24.56
N GLY A 443 1.57 41.91 24.98
CA GLY A 443 2.01 42.17 26.35
C GLY A 443 3.34 42.91 26.42
N PHE A 444 3.74 43.27 27.63
CA PHE A 444 4.94 44.07 27.87
C PHE A 444 6.22 43.39 27.37
N MET A 445 7.28 44.14 27.10
CA MET A 445 8.58 43.55 26.74
C MET A 445 9.10 42.64 27.87
N GLY A 446 9.83 41.56 27.56
CA GLY A 446 10.32 40.63 28.58
C GLY A 446 9.28 39.63 29.12
N THR A 447 8.03 39.66 28.65
CA THR A 447 7.01 38.65 29.01
C THR A 447 7.17 37.32 28.28
N GLY A 448 8.12 37.20 27.34
CA GLY A 448 8.46 35.92 26.69
C GLY A 448 7.83 35.66 25.31
N LYS A 449 7.21 36.67 24.67
CA LYS A 449 6.56 36.52 23.34
C LYS A 449 7.46 35.87 22.27
N SER A 450 8.68 36.39 22.10
CA SER A 450 9.66 35.88 21.13
C SER A 450 10.21 34.49 21.47
N THR A 451 10.04 34.04 22.72
CA THR A 451 10.49 32.72 23.19
C THR A 451 9.37 31.68 23.09
N VAL A 452 8.14 32.05 23.48
CA VAL A 452 6.97 31.17 23.46
C VAL A 452 6.38 31.05 22.06
N GLY A 453 6.44 32.11 21.26
CA GLY A 453 5.87 32.17 19.92
C GLY A 453 6.32 31.06 18.96
N PRO A 454 7.64 30.79 18.80
CA PRO A 454 8.12 29.70 17.97
C PRO A 454 7.62 28.33 18.43
N ILE A 455 7.59 28.09 19.74
CA ILE A 455 7.15 26.83 20.35
C ILE A 455 5.65 26.63 20.10
N LEU A 456 4.85 27.67 20.33
CA LEU A 456 3.42 27.64 20.07
C LEU A 456 3.13 27.39 18.58
N ALA A 457 3.88 28.02 17.69
CA ALA A 457 3.75 27.78 16.25
C ALA A 457 4.11 26.33 15.88
N GLU A 458 5.17 25.78 16.46
CA GLU A 458 5.57 24.38 16.23
C GLU A 458 4.52 23.38 16.73
N SER A 459 3.99 23.59 17.95
CA SER A 459 2.92 22.77 18.53
C SER A 459 1.63 22.82 17.71
N LEU A 460 1.34 23.96 17.06
CA LEU A 460 0.17 24.13 16.22
C LEU A 460 0.42 23.81 14.74
N GLY A 461 1.65 23.51 14.34
CA GLY A 461 2.01 23.33 12.93
C GLY A 461 1.82 24.59 12.08
N ARG A 462 1.99 25.78 12.68
CA ARG A 462 1.79 27.10 12.07
C ARG A 462 3.13 27.78 11.75
N ARG A 463 3.05 28.89 11.00
CA ARG A 463 4.20 29.79 10.83
C ARG A 463 4.23 30.82 11.96
N PHE A 464 5.43 31.12 12.43
CA PHE A 464 5.68 32.17 13.42
C PHE A 464 6.21 33.43 12.74
N ILE A 465 5.75 34.59 13.20
CA ILE A 465 6.27 35.90 12.83
C ILE A 465 6.56 36.67 14.12
N ASP A 466 7.80 37.11 14.31
CA ASP A 466 8.14 38.14 15.29
C ASP A 466 8.21 39.48 14.57
N LEU A 467 7.31 40.40 14.93
CA LEU A 467 7.24 41.70 14.26
C LEU A 467 8.50 42.54 14.50
N ASP A 468 9.13 42.45 15.67
CA ASP A 468 10.35 43.21 15.95
C ASP A 468 11.49 42.71 15.05
N GLN A 469 11.66 41.40 14.94
CA GLN A 469 12.66 40.79 14.05
C GLN A 469 12.37 41.10 12.57
N ALA A 470 11.11 40.98 12.14
CA ALA A 470 10.72 41.23 10.75
C ALA A 470 10.92 42.71 10.34
N ILE A 471 10.83 43.65 11.29
CA ILE A 471 11.24 45.05 11.08
C ILE A 471 12.75 45.12 10.85
N GLU A 472 13.56 44.54 11.74
CA GLU A 472 15.03 44.62 11.60
C GLU A 472 15.52 44.01 10.29
N GLU A 473 14.93 42.88 9.88
CA GLU A 473 15.24 42.21 8.60
C GLU A 473 14.85 43.04 7.38
N ARG A 474 13.65 43.65 7.36
CA ARG A 474 13.15 44.40 6.21
C ARG A 474 13.91 45.70 5.97
N TRP A 475 14.36 46.35 7.05
CA TRP A 475 15.04 47.65 6.97
C TRP A 475 16.56 47.55 7.18
N GLY A 476 17.10 46.37 7.47
CA GLY A 476 18.54 46.12 7.57
C GLY A 476 19.24 46.84 8.73
N CYS A 477 18.48 47.31 9.72
CA CYS A 477 19.01 47.98 10.91
C CYS A 477 18.23 47.57 12.16
N SER A 478 18.90 47.62 13.31
CA SER A 478 18.26 47.33 14.60
C SER A 478 17.19 48.36 14.93
N ILE A 479 16.20 47.99 15.74
CA ILE A 479 15.18 48.92 16.23
C ILE A 479 15.85 50.11 16.94
N SER A 480 16.88 49.87 17.74
CA SER A 480 17.65 50.93 18.42
C SER A 480 18.24 51.96 17.44
N GLN A 481 18.80 51.51 16.31
CA GLN A 481 19.31 52.41 15.27
C GLN A 481 18.17 53.15 14.57
N MET A 482 17.05 52.48 14.29
CA MET A 482 15.89 53.11 13.67
C MET A 482 15.32 54.25 14.52
N PHE A 483 15.25 54.07 15.84
CA PHE A 483 14.86 55.14 16.76
C PHE A 483 15.84 56.33 16.73
N ALA A 484 17.15 56.07 16.60
CA ALA A 484 18.17 57.12 16.56
C ALA A 484 18.18 57.88 15.22
N GLU A 485 17.91 57.21 14.10
CA GLU A 485 18.04 57.78 12.76
C GLU A 485 16.74 58.44 12.25
N VAL A 486 15.60 57.79 12.43
CA VAL A 486 14.31 58.24 11.86
C VAL A 486 13.26 58.60 12.92
N GLY A 487 13.56 58.35 14.21
CA GLY A 487 12.70 58.70 15.34
C GLY A 487 11.53 57.74 15.56
N GLU A 488 10.90 57.84 16.74
CA GLU A 488 9.82 56.94 17.17
C GLU A 488 8.60 57.00 16.24
N GLY A 489 8.20 58.18 15.76
CA GLY A 489 7.01 58.33 14.91
C GLY A 489 7.07 57.52 13.62
N GLU A 490 8.21 57.54 12.93
CA GLU A 490 8.41 56.76 11.70
C GLU A 490 8.55 55.26 12.00
N PHE A 491 9.21 54.88 13.11
CA PHE A 491 9.21 53.50 13.57
C PHE A 491 7.78 52.98 13.81
N ARG A 492 6.93 53.74 14.51
CA ARG A 492 5.52 53.35 14.77
C ARG A 492 4.70 53.22 13.50
N ARG A 493 4.97 54.07 12.50
CA ARG A 493 4.33 53.97 11.17
C ARG A 493 4.70 52.64 10.50
N ARG A 494 5.99 52.28 10.48
CA ARG A 494 6.51 51.03 9.91
C ARG A 494 6.05 49.78 10.68
N GLU A 495 6.04 49.84 12.01
CA GLU A 495 5.49 48.78 12.88
C GLU A 495 4.01 48.52 12.55
N SER A 496 3.22 49.57 12.34
CA SER A 496 1.80 49.46 12.00
C SER A 496 1.56 48.94 10.58
N GLU A 497 2.43 49.30 9.63
CA GLU A 497 2.41 48.79 8.25
C GLU A 497 2.67 47.28 8.22
N LEU A 498 3.75 46.83 8.86
CA LEU A 498 4.11 45.41 8.90
C LEU A 498 3.11 44.57 9.69
N LEU A 499 2.54 45.11 10.77
CA LEU A 499 1.48 44.44 11.52
C LEU A 499 0.26 44.16 10.64
N LYS A 500 -0.16 45.13 9.82
CA LYS A 500 -1.28 44.94 8.89
C LYS A 500 -0.99 43.87 7.85
N GLU A 501 0.21 43.89 7.27
CA GLU A 501 0.65 42.85 6.33
C GLU A 501 0.66 41.46 6.99
N ALA A 502 1.19 41.35 8.21
CA ALA A 502 1.19 40.08 8.95
C ALA A 502 -0.23 39.58 9.24
N CYS A 503 -1.16 40.48 9.57
CA CYS A 503 -2.56 40.13 9.84
C CYS A 503 -3.33 39.65 8.60
N GLN A 504 -2.87 39.99 7.38
CA GLN A 504 -3.44 39.48 6.13
C GLN A 504 -3.07 38.02 5.86
N GLY A 505 -2.01 37.52 6.49
CA GLY A 505 -1.68 36.10 6.42
C GLY A 505 -2.69 35.25 7.18
N GLU A 506 -2.79 33.97 6.83
CA GLU A 506 -3.73 33.04 7.48
C GLU A 506 -3.01 32.05 8.41
N TYR A 507 -3.64 31.78 9.54
CA TYR A 507 -3.23 30.76 10.53
C TYR A 507 -1.80 30.94 11.05
N LEU A 508 -1.44 32.19 11.36
CA LEU A 508 -0.15 32.58 11.90
C LEU A 508 -0.14 32.61 13.43
N VAL A 509 1.05 32.49 14.00
CA VAL A 509 1.36 32.95 15.37
C VAL A 509 2.22 34.20 15.25
N ILE A 510 1.75 35.32 15.79
CA ILE A 510 2.37 36.63 15.62
C ILE A 510 2.80 37.16 16.99
N ALA A 511 4.10 37.35 17.22
CA ALA A 511 4.58 38.10 18.38
C ALA A 511 4.57 39.59 18.06
N CYS A 512 3.77 40.35 18.80
CA CYS A 512 3.67 41.80 18.63
C CYS A 512 4.73 42.53 19.45
N GLY A 513 5.30 43.60 18.89
CA GLY A 513 6.11 44.56 19.63
C GLY A 513 5.34 45.12 20.84
N GLY A 514 6.04 45.40 21.94
CA GLY A 514 5.41 45.87 23.18
C GLY A 514 4.67 47.20 23.06
N GLY A 515 4.91 47.99 22.01
CA GLY A 515 4.16 49.22 21.75
C GLY A 515 3.06 49.10 20.69
N ALA A 516 3.04 48.01 19.91
CA ALA A 516 2.13 47.85 18.78
C ALA A 516 0.65 47.98 19.18
N VAL A 517 0.28 47.46 20.36
CA VAL A 517 -1.09 47.41 20.88
C VAL A 517 -1.53 48.75 21.51
N LEU A 518 -0.62 49.73 21.67
CA LEU A 518 -0.98 51.05 22.20
C LEU A 518 -1.78 51.88 21.18
N SER A 519 -1.57 51.63 19.89
CA SER A 519 -2.35 52.24 18.80
C SER A 519 -3.76 51.64 18.72
N ALA A 520 -4.78 52.49 18.74
CA ALA A 520 -6.18 52.07 18.56
C ALA A 520 -6.42 51.41 17.20
N ALA A 521 -5.78 51.93 16.15
CA ALA A 521 -5.88 51.37 14.80
C ALA A 521 -5.29 49.95 14.72
N ASN A 522 -4.15 49.70 15.37
CA ASN A 522 -3.53 48.37 15.38
C ASN A 522 -4.37 47.37 16.18
N ARG A 523 -4.98 47.80 17.29
CA ARG A 523 -5.93 46.95 18.04
C ARG A 523 -7.12 46.55 17.19
N GLN A 524 -7.66 47.47 16.40
CA GLN A 524 -8.78 47.18 15.52
C GLN A 524 -8.42 46.09 14.49
N VAL A 525 -7.30 46.27 13.80
CA VAL A 525 -6.80 45.29 12.82
C VAL A 525 -6.55 43.93 13.48
N LEU A 526 -5.89 43.89 14.64
CA LEU A 526 -5.63 42.64 15.35
C LEU A 526 -6.94 41.93 15.73
N LYS A 527 -7.96 42.65 16.20
CA LYS A 527 -9.24 42.05 16.62
C LYS A 527 -10.08 41.52 15.46
N GLU A 528 -9.87 42.01 14.24
CA GLU A 528 -10.59 41.56 13.06
C GLU A 528 -10.08 40.19 12.56
N THR A 529 -8.79 39.90 12.73
CA THR A 529 -8.15 38.71 12.13
C THR A 529 -7.52 37.74 13.14
N CYS A 530 -7.30 38.20 14.38
CA CYS A 530 -6.53 37.46 15.38
C CYS A 530 -7.32 37.24 16.67
N ARG A 531 -6.93 36.19 17.39
CA ARG A 531 -7.19 36.00 18.81
C ARG A 531 -5.99 36.54 19.60
N LEU A 532 -6.24 37.48 20.51
CA LEU A 532 -5.19 38.20 21.23
C LEU A 532 -4.90 37.51 22.57
N VAL A 533 -3.69 36.99 22.71
CA VAL A 533 -3.21 36.29 23.89
C VAL A 533 -2.22 37.19 24.63
N LEU A 534 -2.61 37.66 25.82
CA LEU A 534 -1.79 38.48 26.69
C LEU A 534 -0.85 37.64 27.54
N LEU A 535 0.45 37.81 27.34
CA LEU A 535 1.47 37.26 28.23
C LEU A 535 1.82 38.26 29.33
N THR A 536 1.71 37.83 30.58
CA THR A 536 2.01 38.66 31.77
C THR A 536 3.21 38.11 32.55
N ALA A 537 3.90 39.00 33.27
CA ALA A 537 4.98 38.70 34.19
C ALA A 537 5.09 39.84 35.21
N THR A 538 5.61 39.57 36.40
CA THR A 538 5.85 40.62 37.39
C THR A 538 6.98 41.56 36.93
N PRO A 539 7.01 42.83 37.40
CA PRO A 539 8.09 43.77 37.09
C PRO A 539 9.47 43.21 37.42
N LYS A 540 9.60 42.43 38.50
CA LYS A 540 10.85 41.77 38.89
C LYS A 540 11.29 40.75 37.83
N ALA A 541 10.41 39.83 37.43
CA ALA A 541 10.71 38.84 36.41
C ALA A 541 11.04 39.47 35.04
N ILE A 542 10.37 40.57 34.68
CA ILE A 542 10.66 41.33 33.45
C ILE A 542 12.08 41.89 33.49
N VAL A 543 12.48 42.52 34.60
CA VAL A 543 13.84 43.09 34.75
C VAL A 543 14.90 41.99 34.73
N GLU A 544 14.68 40.86 35.39
CA GLU A 544 15.61 39.72 35.37
C GLU A 544 15.80 39.17 33.95
N ARG A 545 14.72 39.04 33.17
CA ARG A 545 14.77 38.55 31.78
C ARG A 545 15.42 39.54 30.81
N ILE A 546 15.16 40.84 30.98
CA ILE A 546 15.71 41.88 30.11
C ILE A 546 17.15 42.23 30.51
N GLY A 547 17.50 42.16 31.79
CA GLY A 547 18.81 42.59 32.33
C GLY A 547 20.03 41.86 31.78
N HIS A 548 19.83 40.69 31.14
CA HIS A 548 20.89 39.93 30.46
C HIS A 548 21.13 40.34 28.99
N LEU A 549 20.27 41.18 28.42
CA LEU A 549 20.36 41.67 27.03
C LEU A 549 20.64 43.18 27.09
N GLY A 550 21.81 43.62 26.62
CA GLY A 550 22.33 44.99 26.77
C GLY A 550 21.42 46.14 26.28
N ASP A 551 21.91 47.37 26.47
CA ASP A 551 21.18 48.66 26.39
C ASP A 551 20.06 48.74 25.33
N ARG A 552 18.82 48.92 25.80
CA ARG A 552 17.63 49.19 24.97
C ARG A 552 17.16 50.64 25.15
N PRO A 553 17.14 51.48 24.10
CA PRO A 553 16.85 52.91 24.19
C PRO A 553 15.40 53.28 24.57
N LEU A 554 14.45 52.35 24.45
CA LEU A 554 13.02 52.55 24.81
C LEU A 554 12.76 52.80 26.31
N LEU A 555 13.78 52.66 27.17
CA LEU A 555 13.66 52.81 28.62
C LEU A 555 14.45 54.00 29.20
N GLY A 556 15.12 54.80 28.36
CA GLY A 556 15.90 55.95 28.85
C GLY A 556 17.03 55.56 29.83
N GLY A 557 17.51 54.32 29.80
CA GLY A 557 18.52 53.76 30.69
C GLY A 557 18.29 52.27 31.01
N LYS A 558 19.07 51.70 31.93
CA LYS A 558 18.91 50.30 32.38
C LYS A 558 17.57 50.12 33.11
N PRO A 559 16.73 49.15 32.72
CA PRO A 559 15.45 48.89 33.39
C PRO A 559 15.65 48.60 34.89
N THR A 560 14.90 49.30 35.73
CA THR A 560 14.77 48.99 37.17
C THR A 560 13.38 48.46 37.47
N THR A 561 13.20 47.75 38.59
CA THR A 561 11.89 47.24 39.00
C THR A 561 10.86 48.38 39.13
N ALA A 562 11.28 49.54 39.65
CA ALA A 562 10.41 50.70 39.83
C ALA A 562 9.99 51.36 38.50
N THR A 563 10.93 51.54 37.56
CA THR A 563 10.64 52.13 36.23
C THR A 563 9.78 51.20 35.38
N THR A 564 10.05 49.89 35.44
CA THR A 564 9.24 48.86 34.79
C THR A 564 7.83 48.81 35.37
N ALA A 565 7.67 48.86 36.71
CA ALA A 565 6.37 48.84 37.36
C ALA A 565 5.50 50.03 36.93
N LYS A 566 6.06 51.24 36.90
CA LYS A 566 5.33 52.44 36.46
C LYS A 566 4.85 52.33 35.01
N LEU A 567 5.72 51.91 34.09
CA LEU A 567 5.34 51.73 32.68
C LEU A 567 4.32 50.61 32.48
N LEU A 568 4.37 49.57 33.31
CA LEU A 568 3.40 48.49 33.28
C LEU A 568 2.03 48.97 33.76
N GLU A 569 1.97 49.76 34.84
CA GLU A 569 0.74 50.37 35.37
C GLU A 569 0.02 51.23 34.32
N GLU A 570 0.77 51.96 33.50
CA GLU A 570 0.22 52.77 32.41
C GLU A 570 -0.31 51.93 31.23
N ARG A 571 0.33 50.80 30.89
CA ARG A 571 0.05 50.03 29.67
C ARG A 571 -0.84 48.80 29.89
N GLU A 572 -0.83 48.24 31.09
CA GLU A 572 -1.56 47.02 31.44
C GLU A 572 -3.08 47.12 31.21
N PRO A 573 -3.76 48.24 31.54
CA PRO A 573 -5.18 48.40 31.23
C PRO A 573 -5.47 48.28 29.72
N ILE A 574 -4.58 48.80 28.87
CA ILE A 574 -4.71 48.74 27.42
C ILE A 574 -4.54 47.29 26.93
N TYR A 575 -3.54 46.57 27.44
CA TYR A 575 -3.34 45.16 27.09
C TYR A 575 -4.52 44.30 27.52
N ARG A 576 -4.99 44.45 28.76
CA ARG A 576 -6.11 43.66 29.29
C ARG A 576 -7.42 43.94 28.55
N ALA A 577 -7.69 45.18 28.17
CA ALA A 577 -8.85 45.54 27.36
C ALA A 577 -8.77 45.03 25.90
N ALA A 578 -7.55 44.82 25.40
CA ALA A 578 -7.33 44.27 24.07
C ALA A 578 -7.42 42.74 24.04
N ALA A 579 -6.96 42.07 25.09
CA ALA A 579 -6.80 40.62 25.16
C ALA A 579 -8.12 39.86 25.15
N ASP A 580 -8.11 38.71 24.50
CA ASP A 580 -9.16 37.69 24.59
C ASP A 580 -8.85 36.67 25.69
N VAL A 581 -7.56 36.37 25.87
CA VAL A 581 -7.03 35.39 26.82
C VAL A 581 -5.79 36.00 27.49
N ALA A 582 -5.56 35.68 28.76
CA ALA A 582 -4.34 36.08 29.47
C ALA A 582 -3.65 34.89 30.13
N VAL A 583 -2.33 34.78 29.94
CA VAL A 583 -1.50 33.70 30.50
C VAL A 583 -0.31 34.30 31.23
N ALA A 584 -0.14 33.93 32.50
CA ALA A 584 1.04 34.30 33.29
C ALA A 584 2.23 33.43 32.91
N THR A 585 3.40 34.04 32.74
CA THR A 585 4.62 33.34 32.29
C THR A 585 5.61 33.09 33.42
N GLU A 586 5.30 33.51 34.64
CA GLU A 586 6.19 33.37 35.78
C GLU A 586 6.07 31.96 36.38
N GLY A 587 7.21 31.34 36.70
CA GLY A 587 7.26 29.97 37.22
C GLY A 587 6.99 28.87 36.20
N LEU A 588 6.72 29.21 34.93
CA LEU A 588 6.47 28.27 33.85
C LEU A 588 7.61 28.26 32.83
N THR A 589 7.91 27.08 32.31
CA THR A 589 8.75 26.90 31.13
C THR A 589 8.02 27.40 29.87
N PRO A 590 8.75 27.78 28.81
CA PRO A 590 8.11 28.19 27.55
C PRO A 590 7.13 27.15 26.96
N GLN A 591 7.40 25.86 27.16
CA GLN A 591 6.53 24.75 26.76
C GLN A 591 5.23 24.72 27.57
N GLU A 592 5.30 24.91 28.89
CA GLU A 592 4.12 25.00 29.75
C GLU A 592 3.26 26.23 29.43
N VAL A 593 3.90 27.37 29.13
CA VAL A 593 3.16 28.56 28.66
C VAL A 593 2.46 28.28 27.33
N SER A 594 3.13 27.64 26.36
CA SER A 594 2.51 27.23 25.09
C SER A 594 1.28 26.33 25.31
N ALA A 595 1.41 25.32 26.18
CA ALA A 595 0.31 24.42 26.53
C ALA A 595 -0.86 25.16 27.21
N ALA A 596 -0.56 26.09 28.12
CA ALA A 596 -1.58 26.92 28.78
C ALA A 596 -2.33 27.80 27.77
N ILE A 597 -1.63 28.39 26.78
CA ILE A 597 -2.28 29.16 25.71
C ILE A 597 -3.25 28.28 24.91
N ILE A 598 -2.84 27.07 24.52
CA ILE A 598 -3.69 26.14 23.76
C ILE A 598 -4.93 25.76 24.57
N ALA A 599 -4.77 25.49 25.87
CA ALA A 599 -5.87 25.14 26.76
C ALA A 599 -6.91 26.27 26.86
N GLU A 600 -6.46 27.52 27.03
CA GLU A 600 -7.34 28.69 27.09
C GLU A 600 -8.01 29.03 25.75
N LEU A 601 -7.33 28.78 24.63
CA LEU A 601 -7.93 28.94 23.31
C LEU A 601 -9.05 27.92 23.06
N ASN A 602 -8.90 26.70 23.58
CA ASN A 602 -9.94 25.67 23.52
C ASN A 602 -11.16 26.04 24.38
N SER A 603 -10.98 26.42 25.65
CA SER A 603 -12.08 26.79 26.56
C SER A 603 -12.89 27.99 26.05
N SER A 604 -12.21 28.93 25.38
CA SER A 604 -12.83 30.14 24.84
C SER A 604 -13.61 29.92 23.53
N SER A 605 -13.50 28.72 22.93
CA SER A 605 -14.20 28.36 21.68
C SER A 605 -15.60 27.77 21.91
N GLU A 606 -15.87 27.22 23.10
CA GLU A 606 -17.18 26.66 23.50
C GLU A 606 -18.21 27.73 23.87
N ASN A 607 -17.79 28.90 24.33
CA ASN A 607 -18.68 29.99 24.76
C ASN A 607 -19.28 30.85 23.62
N ARG A 608 -19.12 30.43 22.34
CA ARG A 608 -19.61 31.17 21.15
C ARG A 608 -20.32 30.29 20.10
N SER A 609 -20.62 29.02 20.39
CA SER A 609 -21.47 28.18 19.54
C SER A 609 -22.96 28.44 19.75
#